data_AF-A0A7C8ZII5-F1
#
_entry.id   AF-A0A7C8ZII5-F1
#
_cell.length_a   1.000
_cell.length_b   1.000
_cell.length_c   1.000
_cell.angle_alpha   90.00
_cell.angle_beta   90.00
_cell.angle_gamma   90.00
#
_symmetry.space_group_name_H-M   'P 1'
#
loop_
_entity.id
_entity.type
_entity.pdbx_description
1 polymer ?
#
loop_
_entity_poly.entity_id
_entity_poly.type
_entity_poly.pdbx_seq_one_letter_code
_entity_poly.pdbx_strand_id
1 'polypeptide(L)'
;MWRLTRSAAASLRRSRRFSATVAAPAATIPGPCMVPKRGADILQDPWFNKDTAFPLTERDRLGLRGLLPPRIISFEQQHARFMESYRSLEKNTRGQPEVIVYLAKWRILNRLHDRNETLFYRVLIDNIEDFAPIVYTPTVGLVCQNYSGLFRRPRGMYFSAKDKGEMMSMIYNWPAPQVDMIVITDGSRILGLGDLGVQGIGIPIGKLDVYVAAAGINPQRVLPVMLDVGTNNQRLLEDRLYLGLRQPRLEGEEYLSTVDEFMEAVRTRWPKAVVQFEDFQMKWAFETLQRYRTRFCMFNDDVQGTAGVALAGLLGAVRAQGRPLTDFVKQKIVVVGAGSAGLGVLNMAVRTVSRMAGANGLPNKHHFYLIDKDGLITKERKNLDPAAAPFARDPDETEGLKEGASLVEVVRKVKPDVLLGLSGVGGVFTEEVLRAMRESDCPRPAIFAMSNPTSNAECTPADAFKYAGEHIVFASGSPFQNVVLENGHVGHVNQANNMYLFPGIGLGALVSGARYITDEMLHAAAESLASYMTDEEIRSGVLYPSISSIREITAEVAAAVLREATAAGLAEGYGDVGPKELSSMSKAESVEYVKRNMWFPIYSPLVHEK
;
A
#
# COMPACT_ATOMS: atom_id res chain seq x y z
N MET A 1 -67.65 5.20 -38.94
CA MET A 1 -66.22 5.50 -39.22
C MET A 1 -65.37 4.45 -38.50
N TRP A 2 -64.28 4.00 -39.11
CA TRP A 2 -63.71 2.66 -39.00
C TRP A 2 -62.83 2.35 -37.75
N ARG A 3 -63.01 1.12 -37.23
CA ARG A 3 -62.05 0.06 -36.84
C ARG A 3 -60.68 0.37 -36.14
N LEU A 4 -60.46 -0.40 -35.05
CA LEU A 4 -59.31 -1.30 -34.74
C LEU A 4 -57.96 -0.77 -34.19
N THR A 5 -57.71 -1.18 -32.93
CA THR A 5 -56.52 -1.90 -32.37
C THR A 5 -55.11 -1.31 -32.29
N ARG A 6 -54.57 -1.48 -31.07
CA ARG A 6 -53.24 -2.03 -30.67
C ARG A 6 -52.00 -1.12 -30.58
N SER A 7 -51.38 -1.22 -29.39
CA SER A 7 -49.94 -1.37 -29.11
C SER A 7 -49.05 -0.12 -29.20
N ALA A 8 -48.53 0.34 -28.07
CA ALA A 8 -47.15 0.07 -27.65
C ALA A 8 -46.80 0.89 -26.41
N ALA A 9 -46.58 0.19 -25.29
CA ALA A 9 -45.82 0.73 -24.17
C ALA A 9 -44.36 0.82 -24.60
N ALA A 10 -43.77 2.02 -24.57
CA ALA A 10 -42.35 2.23 -24.76
C ALA A 10 -41.80 2.98 -23.54
N SER A 11 -40.93 2.26 -22.82
CA SER A 11 -40.14 2.74 -21.70
C SER A 11 -39.17 3.84 -22.13
N LEU A 12 -39.21 4.99 -21.45
CA LEU A 12 -38.12 5.96 -21.43
C LEU A 12 -37.60 6.04 -19.98
N ARG A 13 -36.70 5.10 -19.65
CA ARG A 13 -35.85 5.19 -18.46
C ARG A 13 -34.87 6.35 -18.66
N ARG A 14 -35.12 7.45 -17.94
CA ARG A 14 -34.16 8.56 -17.79
C ARG A 14 -32.88 8.03 -17.15
N SER A 15 -31.78 8.18 -17.88
CA SER A 15 -30.41 8.01 -17.42
C SER A 15 -30.10 8.99 -16.28
N ARG A 16 -30.04 8.49 -15.04
CA ARG A 16 -29.40 9.19 -13.93
C ARG A 16 -27.90 8.92 -14.01
N ARG A 17 -27.15 9.85 -14.61
CA ARG A 17 -25.72 9.99 -14.33
C ARG A 17 -25.58 10.43 -12.87
N PHE A 18 -25.19 9.52 -11.99
CA PHE A 18 -24.70 9.87 -10.66
C PHE A 18 -23.34 10.54 -10.83
N SER A 19 -23.32 11.87 -10.81
CA SER A 19 -22.12 12.63 -10.46
C SER A 19 -21.98 12.51 -8.94
N ALA A 20 -21.22 11.53 -8.47
CA ALA A 20 -20.81 11.45 -7.08
C ALA A 20 -19.77 12.54 -6.79
N THR A 21 -20.23 13.78 -6.58
CA THR A 21 -19.46 14.73 -5.79
C THR A 21 -19.45 14.21 -4.36
N VAL A 22 -18.28 13.82 -3.88
CA VAL A 22 -18.01 13.50 -2.47
C VAL A 22 -18.51 14.67 -1.62
N ALA A 23 -19.71 14.53 -1.05
CA ALA A 23 -20.15 15.44 0.00
C ALA A 23 -19.32 15.06 1.24
N ALA A 24 -18.37 15.92 1.61
CA ALA A 24 -17.70 15.81 2.90
C ALA A 24 -18.77 15.67 3.99
N PRO A 25 -18.61 14.76 4.98
CA PRO A 25 -19.51 14.72 6.13
C PRO A 25 -19.59 16.13 6.72
N ALA A 26 -20.79 16.53 7.17
CA ALA A 26 -21.10 17.89 7.64
C ALA A 26 -19.90 18.47 8.39
N ALA A 27 -19.24 19.46 7.77
CA ALA A 27 -17.91 19.89 8.16
C ALA A 27 -17.88 20.25 9.65
N THR A 28 -17.34 19.36 10.47
CA THR A 28 -16.90 19.69 11.81
C THR A 28 -15.91 20.83 11.64
N ILE A 29 -16.29 22.03 12.06
CA ILE A 29 -15.38 23.17 12.05
C ILE A 29 -14.18 22.74 12.90
N PRO A 30 -12.98 22.65 12.31
CA PRO A 30 -11.82 22.17 13.02
C PRO A 30 -11.57 23.11 14.20
N GLY A 31 -11.32 22.52 15.38
CA GLY A 31 -11.00 23.29 16.58
C GLY A 31 -9.76 24.17 16.36
N PRO A 32 -9.57 25.21 17.19
CA PRO A 32 -8.37 26.03 17.12
C PRO A 32 -7.13 25.18 17.40
N CYS A 33 -6.08 25.38 16.61
CA CYS A 33 -4.77 24.77 16.83
C CYS A 33 -3.87 25.77 17.56
N MET A 34 -3.34 25.35 18.71
CA MET A 34 -2.37 26.12 19.47
C MET A 34 -1.00 26.01 18.79
N VAL A 35 -0.35 27.16 18.53
CA VAL A 35 0.96 27.22 17.87
C VAL A 35 1.94 28.05 18.68
N PRO A 36 3.17 27.58 18.93
CA PRO A 36 4.18 28.33 19.69
C PRO A 36 4.95 29.35 18.82
N LYS A 37 4.67 29.39 17.51
CA LYS A 37 5.41 30.18 16.51
C LYS A 37 4.64 31.45 16.13
N ARG A 38 5.34 32.49 15.68
CA ARG A 38 4.79 33.73 15.09
C ARG A 38 5.66 34.25 13.96
N GLY A 39 5.16 35.23 13.21
CA GLY A 39 5.92 35.93 12.18
C GLY A 39 6.40 34.98 11.08
N ALA A 40 7.67 35.13 10.68
CA ALA A 40 8.27 34.33 9.63
C ALA A 40 8.33 32.82 9.96
N ASP A 41 8.41 32.44 11.24
CA ASP A 41 8.55 31.04 11.64
C ASP A 41 7.32 30.20 11.29
N ILE A 42 6.12 30.78 11.37
CA ILE A 42 4.88 30.11 10.92
C ILE A 42 4.92 29.91 9.40
N LEU A 43 5.43 30.89 8.64
CA LEU A 43 5.44 30.82 7.17
C LEU A 43 6.43 29.76 6.65
N GLN A 44 7.43 29.38 7.45
CA GLN A 44 8.41 28.33 7.14
C GLN A 44 7.99 26.94 7.66
N ASP A 45 6.96 26.88 8.49
CA ASP A 45 6.42 25.64 9.04
C ASP A 45 5.26 25.12 8.18
N PRO A 46 5.46 24.04 7.39
CA PRO A 46 4.43 23.53 6.50
C PRO A 46 3.20 22.99 7.23
N TRP A 47 3.31 22.64 8.52
CA TRP A 47 2.20 22.20 9.35
C TRP A 47 1.16 23.30 9.59
N PHE A 48 1.60 24.56 9.64
CA PHE A 48 0.77 25.69 10.03
C PHE A 48 0.61 26.73 8.93
N ASN A 49 1.52 26.78 7.96
CA ASN A 49 1.48 27.76 6.89
C ASN A 49 0.22 27.61 6.02
N LYS A 50 -0.53 28.70 5.88
CA LYS A 50 -1.71 28.83 4.99
C LYS A 50 -1.42 29.65 3.74
N ASP A 51 -0.15 30.02 3.50
CA ASP A 51 0.27 30.95 2.45
C ASP A 51 -0.58 32.24 2.46
N THR A 52 -1.19 32.59 1.31
CA THR A 52 -2.06 33.76 1.16
C THR A 52 -3.46 33.62 1.77
N ALA A 53 -3.80 32.47 2.36
CA ALA A 53 -5.12 32.20 2.93
C ALA A 53 -5.25 32.53 4.41
N PHE A 54 -4.19 32.99 5.08
CA PHE A 54 -4.30 33.53 6.43
C PHE A 54 -5.36 34.63 6.49
N PRO A 55 -6.42 34.47 7.30
CA PRO A 55 -7.41 35.52 7.56
C PRO A 55 -6.73 36.76 8.16
N LEU A 56 -7.32 37.95 7.94
CA LEU A 56 -6.74 39.21 8.43
C LEU A 56 -6.49 39.20 9.94
N THR A 57 -7.41 38.60 10.69
CA THR A 57 -7.31 38.46 12.15
C THR A 57 -6.14 37.59 12.58
N GLU A 58 -5.84 36.50 11.88
CA GLU A 58 -4.64 35.69 12.12
C GLU A 58 -3.39 36.44 11.70
N ARG A 59 -3.41 37.17 10.58
CA ARG A 59 -2.27 37.99 10.15
C ARG A 59 -1.89 39.04 11.20
N ASP A 60 -2.87 39.67 11.83
CA ASP A 60 -2.64 40.69 12.85
C ASP A 60 -2.14 40.03 14.16
N ARG A 61 -2.84 39.00 14.64
CA ARG A 61 -2.47 38.31 15.89
C ARG A 61 -1.17 37.53 15.81
N LEU A 62 -0.80 37.01 14.64
CA LEU A 62 0.42 36.21 14.45
C LEU A 62 1.59 37.04 13.89
N GLY A 63 1.42 38.34 13.63
CA GLY A 63 2.50 39.20 13.15
C GLY A 63 2.89 38.95 11.68
N LEU A 64 1.92 38.65 10.82
CA LEU A 64 2.13 38.34 9.39
C LEU A 64 1.81 39.52 8.46
N ARG A 65 1.22 40.60 8.97
CA ARG A 65 0.92 41.79 8.17
C ARG A 65 2.25 42.41 7.67
N GLY A 66 2.34 42.66 6.36
CA GLY A 66 3.58 43.11 5.70
C GLY A 66 4.47 41.98 5.18
N LEU A 67 4.30 40.74 5.65
CA LEU A 67 5.05 39.57 5.17
C LEU A 67 4.35 38.84 4.02
N LEU A 68 3.06 39.10 3.79
CA LEU A 68 2.24 38.47 2.77
C LEU A 68 1.56 39.52 1.87
N PRO A 69 1.30 39.21 0.58
CA PRO A 69 0.50 40.06 -0.29
C PRO A 69 -0.86 40.42 0.36
N PRO A 70 -1.39 41.64 0.14
CA PRO A 70 -2.56 42.14 0.88
C PRO A 70 -3.84 41.36 0.59
N ARG A 71 -3.96 40.74 -0.58
CA ARG A 71 -5.12 39.94 -0.95
C ARG A 71 -5.14 38.63 -0.18
N ILE A 72 -6.27 38.34 0.47
CA ILE A 72 -6.57 37.03 1.03
C ILE A 72 -7.13 36.16 -0.09
N ILE A 73 -6.53 34.99 -0.28
CA ILE A 73 -6.90 34.03 -1.33
C ILE A 73 -7.56 32.83 -0.66
N SER A 74 -8.72 32.41 -1.15
CA SER A 74 -9.41 31.25 -0.57
C SER A 74 -8.63 29.95 -0.80
N PHE A 75 -8.96 28.93 -0.03
CA PHE A 75 -8.37 27.60 -0.16
C PHE A 75 -8.51 27.04 -1.59
N GLU A 76 -9.71 27.17 -2.17
CA GLU A 76 -10.06 26.73 -3.52
C GLU A 76 -9.28 27.49 -4.59
N GLN A 77 -9.05 28.79 -4.37
CA GLN A 77 -8.24 29.60 -5.28
C GLN A 77 -6.75 29.23 -5.21
N GLN A 78 -6.23 28.87 -4.04
CA GLN A 78 -4.86 28.36 -3.90
C GLN A 78 -4.70 27.01 -4.60
N HIS A 79 -5.68 26.12 -4.43
CA HIS A 79 -5.76 24.84 -5.14
C HIS A 79 -5.76 25.06 -6.66
N ALA A 80 -6.65 25.90 -7.17
CA ALA A 80 -6.72 26.21 -8.61
C ALA A 80 -5.41 26.79 -9.16
N ARG A 81 -4.76 27.69 -8.40
CA ARG A 81 -3.45 28.27 -8.77
C ARG A 81 -2.35 27.20 -8.83
N PHE A 82 -2.35 26.25 -7.90
CA PHE A 82 -1.41 25.14 -7.95
C PHE A 82 -1.65 24.27 -9.19
N MET A 83 -2.91 23.88 -9.45
CA MET A 83 -3.26 23.06 -10.61
C MET A 83 -2.92 23.72 -11.95
N GLU A 84 -3.05 25.05 -12.06
CA GLU A 84 -2.59 25.77 -13.25
C GLU A 84 -1.07 25.68 -13.44
N SER A 85 -0.31 25.80 -12.35
CA SER A 85 1.15 25.64 -12.38
C SER A 85 1.55 24.21 -12.75
N TYR A 86 0.82 23.22 -12.25
CA TYR A 86 1.02 21.81 -12.58
C TYR A 86 0.73 21.52 -14.06
N ARG A 87 -0.39 22.00 -14.61
CA ARG A 87 -0.73 21.87 -16.04
C ARG A 87 0.30 22.56 -16.93
N SER A 88 0.80 23.72 -16.50
CA SER A 88 1.88 24.42 -17.21
C SER A 88 3.15 23.56 -17.25
N LEU A 89 3.53 22.93 -16.14
CA LEU A 89 4.63 21.98 -16.11
C LEU A 89 4.41 20.85 -17.11
N GLU A 90 3.22 20.21 -17.10
CA GLU A 90 2.91 19.12 -18.03
C GLU A 90 3.06 19.54 -19.49
N LYS A 91 2.59 20.75 -19.83
CA LYS A 91 2.74 21.32 -21.17
C LYS A 91 4.21 21.51 -21.54
N ASN A 92 5.02 22.03 -20.61
CA ASN A 92 6.43 22.32 -20.84
C ASN A 92 7.31 21.06 -20.89
N THR A 93 6.87 19.96 -20.29
CA THR A 93 7.58 18.68 -20.30
C THR A 93 7.09 17.73 -21.40
N ARG A 94 6.20 18.16 -22.30
CA ARG A 94 5.75 17.31 -23.41
C ARG A 94 6.92 16.90 -24.30
N GLY A 95 6.95 15.62 -24.67
CA GLY A 95 8.01 15.04 -25.50
C GLY A 95 9.35 14.81 -24.78
N GLN A 96 9.44 15.12 -23.49
CA GLN A 96 10.62 14.79 -22.69
C GLN A 96 10.59 13.31 -22.28
N PRO A 97 11.76 12.69 -22.01
CA PRO A 97 11.86 11.37 -21.41
C PRO A 97 11.02 11.24 -20.14
N GLU A 98 10.30 10.13 -19.97
CA GLU A 98 9.39 9.90 -18.84
C GLU A 98 10.04 10.15 -17.47
N VAL A 99 11.27 9.69 -17.29
CA VAL A 99 12.09 9.91 -16.08
C VAL A 99 12.17 11.40 -15.70
N ILE A 100 12.37 12.28 -16.69
CA ILE A 100 12.44 13.74 -16.48
C ILE A 100 11.07 14.28 -16.10
N VAL A 101 10.02 13.82 -16.78
CA VAL A 101 8.63 14.24 -16.51
C VAL A 101 8.22 13.87 -15.09
N TYR A 102 8.40 12.61 -14.70
CA TYR A 102 8.01 12.11 -13.37
C TYR A 102 8.78 12.81 -12.25
N LEU A 103 10.09 13.00 -12.40
CA LEU A 103 10.87 13.75 -11.40
C LEU A 103 10.45 15.22 -11.32
N ALA A 104 10.11 15.84 -12.44
CA ALA A 104 9.62 17.22 -12.43
C ALA A 104 8.25 17.33 -11.72
N LYS A 105 7.34 16.41 -12.00
CA LYS A 105 6.02 16.30 -11.33
C LYS A 105 6.18 16.05 -9.83
N TRP A 106 7.07 15.15 -9.43
CA TRP A 106 7.38 14.92 -8.03
C TRP A 106 7.96 16.18 -7.36
N ARG A 107 8.90 16.88 -8.01
CA ARG A 107 9.51 18.11 -7.46
C ARG A 107 8.48 19.21 -7.19
N ILE A 108 7.51 19.41 -8.08
CA ILE A 108 6.49 20.47 -7.85
C ILE A 108 5.54 20.10 -6.71
N LEU A 109 5.17 18.83 -6.56
CA LEU A 109 4.39 18.33 -5.43
C LEU A 109 5.19 18.42 -4.12
N ASN A 110 6.45 17.99 -4.11
CA ASN A 110 7.30 18.06 -2.92
C ASN A 110 7.55 19.52 -2.47
N ARG A 111 7.66 20.47 -3.39
CA ARG A 111 7.74 21.91 -3.05
C ARG A 111 6.46 22.44 -2.41
N LEU A 112 5.30 21.92 -2.81
CA LEU A 112 4.04 22.24 -2.14
C LEU A 112 4.03 21.62 -0.75
N HIS A 113 4.42 20.34 -0.65
CA HIS A 113 4.55 19.62 0.61
C HIS A 113 5.44 20.38 1.61
N ASP A 114 6.64 20.82 1.19
CA ASP A 114 7.60 21.61 1.99
C ASP A 114 7.13 23.00 2.39
N ARG A 115 6.06 23.50 1.79
CA ARG A 115 5.55 24.85 2.04
C ARG A 115 4.25 24.84 2.83
N ASN A 116 3.31 23.96 2.49
CA ASN A 116 1.94 23.98 2.98
C ASN A 116 1.34 22.57 2.89
N GLU A 117 1.41 21.83 4.00
CA GLU A 117 0.99 20.43 4.07
C GLU A 117 -0.53 20.26 3.90
N THR A 118 -1.32 21.18 4.47
CA THR A 118 -2.78 21.10 4.33
C THR A 118 -3.19 21.23 2.86
N LEU A 119 -2.62 22.18 2.12
CA LEU A 119 -2.89 22.32 0.69
C LEU A 119 -2.32 21.16 -0.14
N PHE A 120 -1.14 20.65 0.21
CA PHE A 120 -0.57 19.46 -0.42
C PHE A 120 -1.51 18.27 -0.35
N TYR A 121 -1.99 17.91 0.84
CA TYR A 121 -2.88 16.76 1.00
C TYR A 121 -4.25 16.99 0.36
N ARG A 122 -4.74 18.24 0.31
CA ARG A 122 -5.95 18.52 -0.46
C ARG A 122 -5.76 18.23 -1.94
N VAL A 123 -4.69 18.77 -2.52
CA VAL A 123 -4.34 18.58 -3.93
C VAL A 123 -4.16 17.09 -4.23
N LEU A 124 -3.51 16.34 -3.34
CA LEU A 124 -3.32 14.90 -3.46
C LEU A 124 -4.64 14.13 -3.41
N ILE A 125 -5.50 14.39 -2.41
CA ILE A 125 -6.77 13.68 -2.23
C ILE A 125 -7.73 13.97 -3.38
N ASP A 126 -7.89 15.23 -3.79
CA ASP A 126 -8.83 15.63 -4.86
C ASP A 126 -8.42 15.08 -6.24
N ASN A 127 -7.16 14.66 -6.41
CA ASN A 127 -6.59 14.19 -7.69
C ASN A 127 -5.80 12.87 -7.51
N ILE A 128 -6.27 11.99 -6.63
CA ILE A 128 -5.50 10.82 -6.17
C ILE A 128 -5.12 9.86 -7.30
N GLU A 129 -5.98 9.70 -8.30
CA GLU A 129 -5.72 8.86 -9.50
C GLU A 129 -4.45 9.32 -10.25
N ASP A 130 -4.26 10.63 -10.39
CA ASP A 130 -3.13 11.20 -11.12
C ASP A 130 -1.88 11.34 -10.26
N PHE A 131 -2.05 11.59 -8.96
CA PHE A 131 -0.94 11.97 -8.07
C PHE A 131 -0.40 10.83 -7.22
N ALA A 132 -1.18 9.79 -6.91
CA ALA A 132 -0.66 8.61 -6.21
C ALA A 132 0.55 7.98 -6.95
N PRO A 133 0.55 7.80 -8.29
CA PRO A 133 1.72 7.27 -9.01
C PRO A 133 2.95 8.20 -9.00
N ILE A 134 2.78 9.46 -8.62
CA ILE A 134 3.86 10.46 -8.54
C ILE A 134 4.47 10.50 -7.14
N VAL A 135 3.65 10.49 -6.08
CA VAL A 135 4.13 10.51 -4.69
C VAL A 135 4.56 9.13 -4.18
N TYR A 136 4.05 8.08 -4.82
CA TYR A 136 4.33 6.68 -4.48
C TYR A 136 4.83 5.90 -5.72
N THR A 137 4.57 4.60 -5.81
CA THR A 137 5.03 3.76 -6.93
C THR A 137 4.34 4.12 -8.24
N PRO A 138 5.08 4.21 -9.37
CA PRO A 138 6.49 3.84 -9.54
C PRO A 138 7.50 4.99 -9.30
N THR A 139 7.07 6.25 -9.28
CA THR A 139 7.96 7.43 -9.27
C THR A 139 8.87 7.48 -8.03
N VAL A 140 8.37 7.03 -6.87
CA VAL A 140 9.17 7.00 -5.63
C VAL A 140 10.43 6.16 -5.74
N GLY A 141 10.43 5.08 -6.54
CA GLY A 141 11.62 4.27 -6.78
C GLY A 141 12.71 5.07 -7.52
N LEU A 142 12.30 5.87 -8.51
CA LEU A 142 13.19 6.77 -9.23
C LEU A 142 13.73 7.89 -8.34
N VAL A 143 12.88 8.41 -7.43
CA VAL A 143 13.31 9.38 -6.40
C VAL A 143 14.37 8.76 -5.49
N CYS A 144 14.16 7.52 -5.03
CA CYS A 144 15.12 6.81 -4.19
C CYS A 144 16.44 6.54 -4.92
N GLN A 145 16.44 6.22 -6.20
CA GLN A 145 17.69 6.06 -6.96
C GLN A 145 18.52 7.35 -7.03
N ASN A 146 17.87 8.52 -6.94
CA ASN A 146 18.49 9.83 -7.10
C ASN A 146 18.48 10.67 -5.81
N TYR A 147 18.13 10.09 -4.67
CA TYR A 147 17.71 10.85 -3.47
C TYR A 147 18.79 11.81 -2.98
N SER A 148 20.05 11.36 -2.93
CA SER A 148 21.16 12.20 -2.43
C SER A 148 21.30 13.51 -3.22
N GLY A 149 21.15 13.47 -4.54
CA GLY A 149 21.17 14.69 -5.38
C GLY A 149 19.88 15.51 -5.31
N LEU A 150 18.76 14.88 -4.96
CA LEU A 150 17.45 15.51 -4.81
C LEU A 150 17.20 16.12 -3.43
N PHE A 151 18.00 15.77 -2.42
CA PHE A 151 17.83 16.22 -1.04
C PHE A 151 17.82 17.75 -0.93
N ARG A 152 16.81 18.31 -0.25
CA ARG A 152 16.67 19.76 -0.02
C ARG A 152 16.26 20.08 1.41
N ARG A 153 15.21 19.43 1.90
CA ARG A 153 14.70 19.55 3.28
C ARG A 153 14.56 18.14 3.85
N PRO A 154 14.98 17.89 5.10
CA PRO A 154 14.78 16.59 5.73
C PRO A 154 13.28 16.36 6.01
N ARG A 155 12.80 15.15 5.71
CA ARG A 155 11.46 14.64 6.05
C ARG A 155 11.61 13.26 6.67
N GLY A 156 11.53 13.17 7.99
CA GLY A 156 11.75 11.95 8.75
C GLY A 156 13.03 11.99 9.59
N MET A 157 13.23 10.91 10.35
CA MET A 157 14.40 10.71 11.21
C MET A 157 15.34 9.67 10.64
N TYR A 158 16.64 9.88 10.89
CA TYR A 158 17.72 9.01 10.46
C TYR A 158 18.41 8.50 11.73
N PHE A 159 18.43 7.18 11.89
CA PHE A 159 19.19 6.49 12.93
C PHE A 159 20.25 5.66 12.24
N SER A 160 21.51 5.81 12.63
CA SER A 160 22.61 5.08 12.04
C SER A 160 23.17 4.04 13.01
N ALA A 161 23.92 3.08 12.49
CA ALA A 161 24.69 2.14 13.32
C ALA A 161 25.63 2.83 14.32
N LYS A 162 26.07 4.07 14.03
CA LYS A 162 26.95 4.85 14.90
C LYS A 162 26.22 5.52 16.07
N ASP A 163 24.89 5.55 16.01
CA ASP A 163 24.03 6.14 17.04
C ASP A 163 23.61 5.11 18.10
N LYS A 164 24.11 3.89 18.01
CA LYS A 164 23.83 2.82 18.97
C LYS A 164 24.26 3.26 20.38
N GLY A 165 23.32 3.16 21.33
CA GLY A 165 23.43 3.66 22.70
C GLY A 165 22.75 5.02 22.92
N GLU A 166 22.42 5.75 21.86
CA GLU A 166 21.86 7.11 21.92
C GLU A 166 20.45 7.21 21.32
N MET A 167 19.90 6.15 20.71
CA MET A 167 18.63 6.25 19.99
C MET A 167 17.46 6.64 20.92
N MET A 168 17.53 6.21 22.18
CA MET A 168 16.59 6.56 23.25
C MET A 168 16.55 8.08 23.55
N SER A 169 17.66 8.79 23.40
CA SER A 169 17.71 10.25 23.57
C SER A 169 17.34 10.95 22.25
N MET A 170 17.88 10.45 21.13
CA MET A 170 17.63 10.99 19.79
C MET A 170 16.17 10.99 19.39
N ILE A 171 15.39 9.98 19.81
CA ILE A 171 13.98 9.89 19.48
C ILE A 171 13.24 11.16 19.91
N TYR A 172 13.67 11.85 20.98
CA TYR A 172 13.09 13.11 21.49
C TYR A 172 13.33 14.34 20.60
N ASN A 173 14.25 14.25 19.63
CA ASN A 173 14.48 15.33 18.66
C ASN A 173 13.32 15.49 17.65
N TRP A 174 12.45 14.48 17.50
CA TRP A 174 11.24 14.66 16.70
C TRP A 174 10.31 15.70 17.35
N PRO A 175 9.88 16.74 16.61
CA PRO A 175 9.15 17.87 17.19
C PRO A 175 7.73 17.52 17.61
N ALA A 176 7.11 16.47 17.04
CA ALA A 176 5.77 16.06 17.44
C ALA A 176 5.81 15.37 18.81
N PRO A 177 4.98 15.80 19.78
CA PRO A 177 4.92 15.15 21.10
C PRO A 177 4.36 13.73 21.00
N GLN A 178 3.48 13.48 20.03
CA GLN A 178 2.79 12.21 19.81
C GLN A 178 2.96 11.76 18.36
N VAL A 179 3.30 10.48 18.17
CA VAL A 179 3.34 9.80 16.87
C VAL A 179 2.44 8.56 16.95
N ASP A 180 1.65 8.35 15.92
CA ASP A 180 0.69 7.26 15.80
C ASP A 180 1.09 6.22 14.76
N MET A 181 1.80 6.67 13.71
CA MET A 181 2.20 5.80 12.60
C MET A 181 3.65 6.06 12.22
N ILE A 182 4.44 5.00 12.24
CA ILE A 182 5.84 4.99 11.85
C ILE A 182 6.00 4.05 10.67
N VAL A 183 6.67 4.50 9.61
CA VAL A 183 7.16 3.61 8.56
C VAL A 183 8.67 3.64 8.62
N ILE A 184 9.29 2.48 8.76
CA ILE A 184 10.74 2.31 8.83
C ILE A 184 11.25 1.47 7.67
N THR A 185 12.40 1.84 7.13
CA THR A 185 13.18 1.02 6.20
C THR A 185 14.67 1.08 6.55
N ASP A 186 15.43 0.03 6.21
CA ASP A 186 16.90 0.04 6.20
C ASP A 186 17.48 0.23 4.77
N GLY A 187 16.60 0.40 3.77
CA GLY A 187 16.98 0.60 2.37
C GLY A 187 17.61 -0.60 1.69
N SER A 188 17.55 -1.80 2.28
CA SER A 188 18.28 -2.98 1.82
C SER A 188 17.64 -3.70 0.63
N ARG A 189 16.34 -3.49 0.40
CA ARG A 189 15.59 -4.06 -0.72
C ARG A 189 14.47 -3.10 -1.16
N ILE A 190 14.85 -1.94 -1.71
CA ILE A 190 13.86 -0.97 -2.20
C ILE A 190 13.15 -1.52 -3.42
N LEU A 191 11.89 -1.94 -3.28
CA LEU A 191 11.08 -2.54 -4.34
C LEU A 191 11.87 -3.65 -5.08
N GLY A 192 11.87 -3.61 -6.43
CA GLY A 192 12.72 -4.43 -7.29
C GLY A 192 14.07 -3.79 -7.66
N LEU A 193 14.48 -2.72 -6.96
CA LEU A 193 15.69 -1.92 -7.28
C LEU A 193 16.92 -2.32 -6.44
N GLY A 194 16.73 -3.13 -5.39
CA GLY A 194 17.79 -3.65 -4.54
C GLY A 194 18.23 -2.67 -3.43
N ASP A 195 19.50 -2.76 -3.05
CA ASP A 195 20.06 -1.97 -1.94
C ASP A 195 20.33 -0.53 -2.38
N LEU A 196 19.62 0.42 -1.76
CA LEU A 196 19.80 1.87 -1.96
C LEU A 196 20.26 2.60 -0.67
N GLY A 197 20.48 1.87 0.42
CA GLY A 197 20.82 2.42 1.75
C GLY A 197 19.94 3.61 2.14
N VAL A 198 20.56 4.69 2.66
CA VAL A 198 19.85 5.93 3.05
C VAL A 198 19.00 6.56 1.95
N GLN A 199 19.28 6.31 0.68
CA GLN A 199 18.45 6.86 -0.38
C GLN A 199 17.03 6.28 -0.39
N GLY A 200 16.82 5.14 0.29
CA GLY A 200 15.53 4.48 0.45
C GLY A 200 14.49 5.25 1.28
N ILE A 201 14.86 6.35 1.95
CA ILE A 201 13.95 7.11 2.83
C ILE A 201 12.75 7.70 2.09
N GLY A 202 12.84 7.84 0.76
CA GLY A 202 11.71 8.20 -0.09
C GLY A 202 10.52 7.24 0.07
N ILE A 203 10.76 5.95 0.37
CA ILE A 203 9.71 4.94 0.55
C ILE A 203 8.87 5.21 1.81
N PRO A 204 9.44 5.30 3.04
CA PRO A 204 8.69 5.72 4.21
C PRO A 204 7.91 7.03 4.03
N ILE A 205 8.51 8.03 3.39
CA ILE A 205 7.85 9.31 3.12
C ILE A 205 6.61 9.10 2.24
N GLY A 206 6.77 8.42 1.10
CA GLY A 206 5.66 8.17 0.17
C GLY A 206 4.56 7.29 0.77
N LYS A 207 4.91 6.30 1.60
CA LYS A 207 3.93 5.48 2.32
C LYS A 207 3.11 6.26 3.33
N LEU A 208 3.77 7.14 4.09
CA LEU A 208 3.08 7.99 5.04
C LEU A 208 2.21 9.04 4.34
N ASP A 209 2.61 9.52 3.16
CA ASP A 209 1.74 10.37 2.34
C ASP A 209 0.45 9.64 1.93
N VAL A 210 0.53 8.35 1.61
CA VAL A 210 -0.64 7.51 1.34
C VAL A 210 -1.44 7.26 2.62
N TYR A 211 -0.82 7.05 3.79
CA TYR A 211 -1.55 6.98 5.06
C TYR A 211 -2.36 8.25 5.34
N VAL A 212 -1.78 9.43 5.14
CA VAL A 212 -2.51 10.68 5.35
C VAL A 212 -3.63 10.83 4.32
N ALA A 213 -3.34 10.57 3.04
CA ALA A 213 -4.30 10.75 1.94
C ALA A 213 -5.46 9.73 1.98
N ALA A 214 -5.17 8.45 2.20
CA ALA A 214 -6.14 7.35 2.18
C ALA A 214 -6.76 7.08 3.56
N ALA A 215 -5.94 6.96 4.61
CA ALA A 215 -6.43 6.67 5.96
C ALA A 215 -6.81 7.92 6.76
N GLY A 216 -6.41 9.11 6.35
CA GLY A 216 -6.65 10.30 7.16
C GLY A 216 -5.93 10.24 8.49
N ILE A 217 -4.73 9.64 8.56
CA ILE A 217 -3.88 9.85 9.73
C ILE A 217 -3.42 11.31 9.72
N ASN A 218 -3.39 11.96 10.89
CA ASN A 218 -2.94 13.35 10.98
C ASN A 218 -1.45 13.45 10.56
N PRO A 219 -1.07 14.30 9.60
CA PRO A 219 0.31 14.42 9.13
C PRO A 219 1.32 14.86 10.20
N GLN A 220 0.87 15.48 11.30
CA GLN A 220 1.73 15.81 12.43
C GLN A 220 2.03 14.60 13.34
N ARG A 221 1.30 13.49 13.17
CA ARG A 221 1.40 12.26 13.99
C ARG A 221 2.00 11.09 13.20
N VAL A 222 2.61 11.36 12.05
CA VAL A 222 3.35 10.35 11.28
C VAL A 222 4.85 10.60 11.37
N LEU A 223 5.65 9.55 11.30
CA LEU A 223 7.11 9.63 11.36
C LEU A 223 7.77 8.66 10.35
N PRO A 224 8.35 9.19 9.26
CA PRO A 224 9.20 8.41 8.37
C PRO A 224 10.56 8.15 9.04
N VAL A 225 11.05 6.91 8.98
CA VAL A 225 12.34 6.52 9.58
C VAL A 225 13.24 5.82 8.58
N MET A 226 14.50 6.24 8.54
CA MET A 226 15.61 5.53 7.91
C MET A 226 16.53 4.94 8.98
N LEU A 227 16.76 3.63 8.91
CA LEU A 227 17.78 2.94 9.71
C LEU A 227 19.02 2.66 8.85
N ASP A 228 20.04 3.49 8.98
CA ASP A 228 21.28 3.39 8.23
C ASP A 228 22.30 2.47 8.90
N VAL A 229 22.29 1.21 8.50
CA VAL A 229 23.28 0.21 8.93
C VAL A 229 24.41 0.03 7.92
N GLY A 230 24.59 0.98 6.98
CA GLY A 230 25.47 0.86 5.82
C GLY A 230 24.75 0.35 4.57
N THR A 231 25.51 0.14 3.49
CA THR A 231 25.00 -0.37 2.21
C THR A 231 26.04 -1.27 1.54
N ASN A 232 25.57 -2.34 0.89
CA ASN A 232 26.42 -3.22 0.07
C ASN A 232 26.44 -2.78 -1.40
N ASN A 233 25.80 -1.65 -1.74
CA ASN A 233 25.82 -1.11 -3.09
C ASN A 233 27.12 -0.36 -3.35
N GLN A 234 28.04 -1.00 -4.07
CA GLN A 234 29.36 -0.45 -4.37
C GLN A 234 29.31 0.92 -5.07
N ARG A 235 28.31 1.16 -5.93
CA ARG A 235 28.16 2.45 -6.63
C ARG A 235 27.87 3.58 -5.64
N LEU A 236 27.09 3.31 -4.59
CA LEU A 236 26.78 4.30 -3.56
C LEU A 236 27.96 4.51 -2.60
N LEU A 237 28.72 3.46 -2.29
CA LEU A 237 29.94 3.57 -1.48
C LEU A 237 31.00 4.45 -2.16
N GLU A 238 31.09 4.39 -3.48
CA GLU A 238 32.01 5.18 -4.31
C GLU A 238 31.51 6.60 -4.62
N ASP A 239 30.19 6.82 -4.55
CA ASP A 239 29.58 8.12 -4.84
C ASP A 239 29.94 9.14 -3.74
N ARG A 240 30.58 10.24 -4.16
CA ARG A 240 30.96 11.35 -3.28
C ARG A 240 29.76 12.13 -2.74
N LEU A 241 28.61 12.05 -3.40
CA LEU A 241 27.38 12.72 -2.98
C LEU A 241 26.49 11.83 -2.10
N TYR A 242 26.81 10.54 -1.93
CA TYR A 242 26.04 9.66 -1.07
C TYR A 242 26.01 10.16 0.37
N LEU A 243 24.80 10.25 0.93
CA LEU A 243 24.51 10.83 2.24
C LEU A 243 24.59 9.82 3.40
N GLY A 244 24.56 8.51 3.12
CA GLY A 244 24.59 7.48 4.15
C GLY A 244 26.00 7.04 4.57
N LEU A 245 26.05 6.11 5.52
CA LEU A 245 27.26 5.48 6.01
C LEU A 245 27.96 4.73 4.87
N ARG A 246 29.22 5.10 4.62
CA ARG A 246 30.07 4.46 3.59
C ARG A 246 30.78 3.24 4.15
N GLN A 247 29.99 2.26 4.55
CA GLN A 247 30.45 0.96 5.04
C GLN A 247 29.52 -0.15 4.55
N PRO A 248 30.00 -1.40 4.46
CA PRO A 248 29.13 -2.55 4.26
C PRO A 248 28.06 -2.65 5.34
N ARG A 249 26.96 -3.33 5.02
CA ARG A 249 25.85 -3.54 5.97
C ARG A 249 26.30 -4.32 7.18
N LEU A 250 25.75 -3.95 8.34
CA LEU A 250 25.81 -4.78 9.54
C LEU A 250 25.12 -6.12 9.31
N GLU A 251 25.59 -7.13 10.04
CA GLU A 251 25.11 -8.52 9.97
C GLU A 251 24.94 -9.11 11.38
N GLY A 252 24.18 -10.20 11.47
CA GLY A 252 23.97 -10.94 12.71
C GLY A 252 23.43 -10.10 13.87
N GLU A 253 23.98 -10.32 15.07
CA GLU A 253 23.53 -9.68 16.30
C GLU A 253 23.79 -8.16 16.32
N GLU A 254 24.80 -7.68 15.61
CA GLU A 254 25.09 -6.24 15.55
C GLU A 254 23.96 -5.46 14.85
N TYR A 255 23.43 -6.05 13.76
CA TYR A 255 22.24 -5.54 13.09
C TYR A 255 21.02 -5.61 14.02
N LEU A 256 20.73 -6.78 14.58
CA LEU A 256 19.51 -7.01 15.36
C LEU A 256 19.45 -6.12 16.60
N SER A 257 20.54 -6.01 17.35
CA SER A 257 20.61 -5.15 18.53
C SER A 257 20.48 -3.66 18.22
N THR A 258 20.82 -3.22 17.00
CA THR A 258 20.56 -1.84 16.53
C THR A 258 19.06 -1.64 16.29
N VAL A 259 18.39 -2.61 15.66
CA VAL A 259 16.93 -2.58 15.46
C VAL A 259 16.19 -2.64 16.80
N ASP A 260 16.66 -3.48 17.74
CA ASP A 260 16.07 -3.62 19.08
C ASP A 260 16.07 -2.26 19.81
N GLU A 261 17.21 -1.57 19.83
CA GLU A 261 17.32 -0.27 20.49
C GLU A 261 16.34 0.76 19.91
N PHE A 262 16.22 0.81 18.58
CA PHE A 262 15.23 1.66 17.92
C PHE A 262 13.80 1.31 18.33
N MET A 263 13.42 0.03 18.30
CA MET A 263 12.07 -0.42 18.68
C MET A 263 11.76 -0.07 20.13
N GLU A 264 12.73 -0.23 21.03
CA GLU A 264 12.61 0.16 22.44
C GLU A 264 12.48 1.67 22.64
N ALA A 265 13.22 2.48 21.87
CA ALA A 265 13.08 3.94 21.86
C ALA A 265 11.69 4.40 21.42
N VAL A 266 11.16 3.78 20.35
CA VAL A 266 9.79 4.03 19.89
C VAL A 266 8.78 3.68 20.97
N ARG A 267 8.85 2.48 21.56
CA ARG A 267 7.89 2.07 22.60
C ARG A 267 7.96 2.93 23.85
N THR A 268 9.15 3.41 24.21
CA THR A 268 9.33 4.27 25.38
C THR A 268 8.67 5.64 25.16
N ARG A 269 8.85 6.24 23.97
CA ARG A 269 8.29 7.57 23.68
C ARG A 269 6.81 7.50 23.30
N TRP A 270 6.44 6.52 22.47
CA TRP A 270 5.11 6.36 21.87
C TRP A 270 4.64 4.91 21.93
N PRO A 271 4.24 4.39 23.10
CA PRO A 271 3.91 2.98 23.30
C PRO A 271 2.73 2.46 22.47
N LYS A 272 1.90 3.37 21.95
CA LYS A 272 0.73 3.06 21.11
C LYS A 272 0.96 3.29 19.61
N ALA A 273 2.16 3.67 19.20
CA ALA A 273 2.46 3.88 17.79
C ALA A 273 2.40 2.54 17.03
N VAL A 274 1.80 2.57 15.84
CA VAL A 274 1.88 1.47 14.90
C VAL A 274 3.18 1.59 14.10
N VAL A 275 3.96 0.52 14.02
CA VAL A 275 5.25 0.49 13.32
C VAL A 275 5.16 -0.43 12.10
N GLN A 276 5.26 0.14 10.91
CA GLN A 276 5.32 -0.60 9.66
C GLN A 276 6.77 -0.76 9.20
N PHE A 277 7.20 -1.99 8.99
CA PHE A 277 8.48 -2.32 8.36
C PHE A 277 8.32 -2.39 6.84
N GLU A 278 9.27 -1.80 6.13
CA GLU A 278 9.20 -1.65 4.68
C GLU A 278 10.54 -1.88 3.99
N ASP A 279 10.53 -2.61 2.87
CA ASP A 279 11.66 -2.78 1.95
C ASP A 279 12.94 -3.33 2.61
N PHE A 280 12.75 -4.24 3.57
CA PHE A 280 13.82 -5.01 4.21
C PHE A 280 14.19 -6.24 3.36
N GLN A 281 15.47 -6.62 3.38
CA GLN A 281 15.91 -7.91 2.87
C GLN A 281 15.15 -9.06 3.54
N MET A 282 14.84 -10.11 2.77
CA MET A 282 13.97 -11.20 3.19
C MET A 282 14.32 -11.79 4.56
N LYS A 283 15.61 -12.07 4.81
CA LYS A 283 16.08 -12.60 6.10
C LYS A 283 15.68 -11.71 7.27
N TRP A 284 15.85 -10.39 7.13
CA TRP A 284 15.56 -9.41 8.17
C TRP A 284 14.07 -9.12 8.27
N ALA A 285 13.33 -9.12 7.16
CA ALA A 285 11.88 -8.97 7.17
C ALA A 285 11.21 -10.06 8.00
N PHE A 286 11.61 -11.33 7.83
CA PHE A 286 11.07 -12.45 8.62
C PHE A 286 11.58 -12.45 10.06
N GLU A 287 12.88 -12.25 10.28
CA GLU A 287 13.47 -12.25 11.63
C GLU A 287 12.87 -11.15 12.50
N THR A 288 12.79 -9.92 11.99
CA THR A 288 12.22 -8.78 12.74
C THR A 288 10.71 -8.95 12.97
N LEU A 289 9.96 -9.44 11.97
CA LEU A 289 8.54 -9.75 12.12
C LEU A 289 8.33 -10.76 13.25
N GLN A 290 9.08 -11.87 13.27
CA GLN A 290 8.96 -12.89 14.31
C GLN A 290 9.36 -12.35 15.70
N ARG A 291 10.39 -11.51 15.77
CA ARG A 291 10.94 -10.95 17.01
C ARG A 291 9.99 -9.94 17.69
N TYR A 292 9.26 -9.14 16.91
CA TYR A 292 8.53 -7.97 17.44
C TYR A 292 7.00 -8.09 17.41
N ARG A 293 6.40 -8.89 16.52
CA ARG A 293 4.95 -8.88 16.27
C ARG A 293 4.03 -9.21 17.44
N THR A 294 4.54 -9.84 18.50
CA THR A 294 3.77 -10.16 19.72
C THR A 294 3.99 -9.17 20.86
N ARG A 295 4.94 -8.24 20.69
CA ARG A 295 5.38 -7.28 21.71
C ARG A 295 5.11 -5.83 21.32
N PHE A 296 4.95 -5.56 20.03
CA PHE A 296 4.74 -4.23 19.46
C PHE A 296 3.56 -4.28 18.49
N CYS A 297 2.85 -3.15 18.37
CA CYS A 297 1.87 -2.96 17.32
C CYS A 297 2.59 -2.71 15.99
N MET A 298 3.02 -3.79 15.35
CA MET A 298 3.81 -3.73 14.12
C MET A 298 3.33 -4.73 13.08
N PHE A 299 3.56 -4.41 11.80
CA PHE A 299 3.44 -5.35 10.68
C PHE A 299 4.49 -5.04 9.61
N ASN A 300 4.72 -5.97 8.69
CA ASN A 300 5.61 -5.78 7.54
C ASN A 300 4.76 -5.79 6.26
N ASP A 301 4.79 -4.72 5.47
CA ASP A 301 3.90 -4.61 4.31
C ASP A 301 4.29 -5.54 3.15
N ASP A 302 5.59 -5.77 2.94
CA ASP A 302 6.09 -6.68 1.90
C ASP A 302 5.68 -8.15 2.15
N VAL A 303 5.58 -8.54 3.41
CA VAL A 303 5.18 -9.89 3.82
C VAL A 303 3.66 -9.97 3.98
N GLN A 304 3.09 -9.12 4.84
CA GLN A 304 1.71 -9.23 5.29
C GLN A 304 0.75 -8.41 4.44
N GLY A 305 1.14 -7.22 3.98
CA GLY A 305 0.32 -6.37 3.12
C GLY A 305 0.19 -6.92 1.70
N THR A 306 1.29 -7.36 1.09
CA THR A 306 1.28 -8.03 -0.22
C THR A 306 0.51 -9.34 -0.17
N ALA A 307 0.65 -10.10 0.92
CA ALA A 307 -0.20 -11.26 1.14
C ALA A 307 -1.68 -10.84 1.15
N GLY A 308 -2.03 -9.82 1.93
CA GLY A 308 -3.37 -9.25 2.07
C GLY A 308 -4.04 -8.93 0.75
N VAL A 309 -3.38 -8.11 -0.07
CA VAL A 309 -3.91 -7.69 -1.37
C VAL A 309 -4.00 -8.84 -2.35
N ALA A 310 -3.03 -9.77 -2.37
CA ALA A 310 -3.07 -10.94 -3.24
C ALA A 310 -4.24 -11.85 -2.86
N LEU A 311 -4.46 -12.13 -1.58
CA LEU A 311 -5.60 -12.92 -1.13
C LEU A 311 -6.93 -12.28 -1.53
N ALA A 312 -7.06 -10.96 -1.40
CA ALA A 312 -8.26 -10.26 -1.85
C ALA A 312 -8.53 -10.51 -3.35
N GLY A 313 -7.48 -10.45 -4.17
CA GLY A 313 -7.54 -10.79 -5.59
C GLY A 313 -7.87 -12.26 -5.83
N LEU A 314 -7.28 -13.19 -5.09
CA LEU A 314 -7.55 -14.63 -5.23
C LEU A 314 -9.00 -14.97 -4.87
N LEU A 315 -9.55 -14.39 -3.81
CA LEU A 315 -10.98 -14.52 -3.47
C LEU A 315 -11.87 -13.91 -4.56
N GLY A 316 -11.44 -12.77 -5.13
CA GLY A 316 -12.08 -12.16 -6.29
C GLY A 316 -12.05 -13.06 -7.53
N ALA A 317 -10.95 -13.78 -7.78
CA ALA A 317 -10.82 -14.72 -8.89
C ALA A 317 -11.80 -15.90 -8.75
N VAL A 318 -11.97 -16.46 -7.55
CA VAL A 318 -13.00 -17.50 -7.30
C VAL A 318 -14.40 -17.00 -7.66
N ARG A 319 -14.74 -15.76 -7.25
CA ARG A 319 -16.02 -15.14 -7.59
C ARG A 319 -16.14 -14.87 -9.10
N ALA A 320 -15.06 -14.45 -9.77
CA ALA A 320 -15.04 -14.20 -11.21
C ALA A 320 -15.30 -15.46 -12.03
N GLN A 321 -14.88 -16.62 -11.51
CA GLN A 321 -15.16 -17.94 -12.07
C GLN A 321 -16.62 -18.39 -11.87
N GLY A 322 -17.44 -17.60 -11.16
CA GLY A 322 -18.82 -17.95 -10.83
C GLY A 322 -18.95 -19.03 -9.76
N ARG A 323 -17.89 -19.28 -8.97
CA ARG A 323 -17.83 -20.29 -7.91
C ARG A 323 -18.09 -19.67 -6.54
N PRO A 324 -18.68 -20.40 -5.57
CA PRO A 324 -18.79 -19.94 -4.19
C PRO A 324 -17.41 -19.84 -3.54
N LEU A 325 -17.22 -18.92 -2.58
CA LEU A 325 -15.92 -18.73 -1.91
C LEU A 325 -15.41 -20.00 -1.21
N THR A 326 -16.30 -20.90 -0.78
CA THR A 326 -15.93 -22.22 -0.23
C THR A 326 -15.14 -23.09 -1.21
N ASP A 327 -15.21 -22.82 -2.52
CA ASP A 327 -14.40 -23.51 -3.54
C ASP A 327 -12.96 -22.99 -3.61
N PHE A 328 -12.58 -21.99 -2.80
CA PHE A 328 -11.18 -21.56 -2.69
C PHE A 328 -10.25 -22.73 -2.34
N VAL A 329 -10.72 -23.66 -1.50
CA VAL A 329 -9.96 -24.88 -1.12
C VAL A 329 -9.64 -25.80 -2.30
N LYS A 330 -10.35 -25.67 -3.42
CA LYS A 330 -10.17 -26.47 -4.63
C LYS A 330 -9.28 -25.80 -5.68
N GLN A 331 -8.89 -24.53 -5.46
CA GLN A 331 -8.14 -23.77 -6.45
C GLN A 331 -6.73 -24.35 -6.63
N LYS A 332 -6.35 -24.55 -7.89
CA LYS A 332 -4.98 -24.89 -8.28
C LYS A 332 -4.21 -23.58 -8.51
N ILE A 333 -3.29 -23.26 -7.59
CA ILE A 333 -2.54 -22.01 -7.62
C ILE A 333 -1.06 -22.31 -7.86
N VAL A 334 -0.48 -21.72 -8.89
CA VAL A 334 0.97 -21.77 -9.13
C VAL A 334 1.55 -20.40 -8.78
N VAL A 335 2.49 -20.39 -7.82
CA VAL A 335 3.18 -19.19 -7.33
C VAL A 335 4.63 -19.22 -7.81
N VAL A 336 5.04 -18.18 -8.53
CA VAL A 336 6.38 -18.01 -9.09
C VAL A 336 7.12 -16.94 -8.29
N GLY A 337 8.08 -17.36 -7.48
CA GLY A 337 8.84 -16.53 -6.56
C GLY A 337 8.70 -17.00 -5.12
N ALA A 338 9.78 -17.59 -4.58
CA ALA A 338 9.87 -18.06 -3.19
C ALA A 338 10.47 -17.00 -2.23
N GLY A 339 10.25 -15.72 -2.52
CA GLY A 339 10.68 -14.60 -1.67
C GLY A 339 9.68 -14.25 -0.56
N SER A 340 9.93 -13.17 0.18
CA SER A 340 9.06 -12.67 1.26
C SER A 340 7.58 -12.55 0.85
N ALA A 341 7.32 -11.96 -0.33
CA ALA A 341 5.97 -11.80 -0.85
C ALA A 341 5.30 -13.14 -1.19
N GLY A 342 5.96 -14.01 -1.96
CA GLY A 342 5.39 -15.30 -2.36
C GLY A 342 5.10 -16.23 -1.18
N LEU A 343 6.03 -16.29 -0.22
CA LEU A 343 5.84 -17.05 1.01
C LEU A 343 4.75 -16.45 1.91
N GLY A 344 4.66 -15.13 2.00
CA GLY A 344 3.59 -14.42 2.70
C GLY A 344 2.21 -14.76 2.13
N VAL A 345 2.05 -14.68 0.81
CA VAL A 345 0.80 -15.01 0.11
C VAL A 345 0.42 -16.47 0.35
N LEU A 346 1.36 -17.40 0.18
CA LEU A 346 1.10 -18.83 0.40
C LEU A 346 0.70 -19.13 1.85
N ASN A 347 1.38 -18.54 2.82
CA ASN A 347 1.05 -18.72 4.24
C ASN A 347 -0.40 -18.30 4.51
N MET A 348 -0.77 -17.11 4.05
CA MET A 348 -2.13 -16.63 4.28
C MET A 348 -3.17 -17.41 3.47
N ALA A 349 -2.87 -17.82 2.23
CA ALA A 349 -3.76 -18.67 1.44
C ALA A 349 -4.00 -20.03 2.10
N VAL A 350 -2.97 -20.70 2.62
CA VAL A 350 -3.09 -21.98 3.34
C VAL A 350 -3.92 -21.81 4.62
N ARG A 351 -3.75 -20.71 5.34
CA ARG A 351 -4.61 -20.38 6.49
C ARG A 351 -6.07 -20.18 6.09
N THR A 352 -6.33 -19.51 4.97
CA THR A 352 -7.68 -19.37 4.42
C THR A 352 -8.29 -20.71 4.07
N VAL A 353 -7.53 -21.61 3.44
CA VAL A 353 -7.98 -22.99 3.18
C VAL A 353 -8.34 -23.68 4.48
N SER A 354 -7.46 -23.61 5.48
CA SER A 354 -7.68 -24.25 6.79
C SER A 354 -8.94 -23.72 7.49
N ARG A 355 -9.17 -22.40 7.44
CA ARG A 355 -10.36 -21.75 8.00
C ARG A 355 -11.65 -22.18 7.29
N MET A 356 -11.63 -22.25 5.95
CA MET A 356 -12.80 -22.62 5.15
C MET A 356 -13.11 -24.12 5.20
N ALA A 357 -12.10 -24.99 5.33
CA ALA A 357 -12.27 -26.43 5.45
C ALA A 357 -12.80 -26.86 6.84
N GLY A 358 -12.62 -26.02 7.86
CA GLY A 358 -13.06 -26.26 9.24
C GLY A 358 -12.22 -27.30 9.98
N ALA A 359 -12.60 -27.59 11.24
CA ALA A 359 -11.83 -28.48 12.14
C ALA A 359 -11.65 -29.92 11.66
N ASN A 360 -12.47 -30.38 10.71
CA ASN A 360 -12.42 -31.72 10.13
C ASN A 360 -11.67 -31.78 8.79
N GLY A 361 -11.25 -30.63 8.25
CA GLY A 361 -10.44 -30.55 7.04
C GLY A 361 -8.97 -30.80 7.33
N LEU A 362 -8.30 -31.62 6.52
CA LEU A 362 -6.85 -31.78 6.60
C LEU A 362 -6.18 -30.47 6.13
N PRO A 363 -5.45 -29.72 6.98
CA PRO A 363 -4.84 -28.43 6.62
C PRO A 363 -3.90 -28.50 5.41
N ASN A 364 -3.35 -29.69 5.15
CA ASN A 364 -2.33 -29.92 4.12
C ASN A 364 -2.90 -30.32 2.75
N LYS A 365 -4.23 -30.44 2.59
CA LYS A 365 -4.83 -30.72 1.27
C LYS A 365 -5.10 -29.41 0.51
N HIS A 366 -4.04 -28.76 0.05
CA HIS A 366 -4.12 -27.65 -0.90
C HIS A 366 -3.41 -27.99 -2.20
N HIS A 367 -3.83 -27.35 -3.31
CA HIS A 367 -3.24 -27.54 -4.64
C HIS A 367 -2.37 -26.34 -5.02
N PHE A 368 -1.47 -25.94 -4.12
CA PHE A 368 -0.59 -24.79 -4.32
C PHE A 368 0.83 -25.25 -4.63
N TYR A 369 1.42 -24.71 -5.68
CA TYR A 369 2.74 -25.08 -6.19
C TYR A 369 3.65 -23.86 -6.14
N LEU A 370 4.80 -23.98 -5.49
CA LEU A 370 5.80 -22.92 -5.39
C LEU A 370 6.97 -23.20 -6.33
N ILE A 371 7.33 -22.20 -7.12
CA ILE A 371 8.43 -22.26 -8.08
C ILE A 371 9.43 -21.16 -7.71
N ASP A 372 10.72 -21.53 -7.62
CA ASP A 372 11.81 -20.57 -7.49
C ASP A 372 12.70 -20.57 -8.74
N LYS A 373 13.87 -19.94 -8.64
CA LYS A 373 14.84 -19.83 -9.73
C LYS A 373 15.33 -21.18 -10.26
N ASP A 374 15.28 -22.24 -9.44
CA ASP A 374 15.74 -23.58 -9.81
C ASP A 374 14.56 -24.51 -10.17
N GLY A 375 13.33 -23.99 -10.21
CA GLY A 375 12.11 -24.70 -10.64
C GLY A 375 11.15 -25.03 -9.49
N LEU A 376 10.24 -25.98 -9.74
CA LEU A 376 9.26 -26.46 -8.75
C LEU A 376 9.95 -26.93 -7.47
N ILE A 377 9.48 -26.46 -6.32
CA ILE A 377 9.97 -26.88 -5.00
C ILE A 377 9.18 -28.11 -4.52
N THR A 378 9.91 -29.20 -4.29
CA THR A 378 9.40 -30.43 -3.67
C THR A 378 10.18 -30.76 -2.40
N LYS A 379 9.72 -31.76 -1.64
CA LYS A 379 10.42 -32.25 -0.44
C LYS A 379 11.80 -32.86 -0.74
N GLU A 380 12.12 -33.13 -2.00
CA GLU A 380 13.44 -33.62 -2.44
C GLU A 380 14.49 -32.50 -2.57
N ARG A 381 14.08 -31.22 -2.55
CA ARG A 381 15.00 -30.07 -2.67
C ARG A 381 16.08 -30.10 -1.60
N LYS A 382 17.34 -30.13 -2.05
CA LYS A 382 18.50 -29.96 -1.17
C LYS A 382 18.64 -28.49 -0.78
N ASN A 383 19.00 -28.23 0.48
CA ASN A 383 19.20 -26.87 1.02
C ASN A 383 17.99 -25.94 0.87
N LEU A 384 16.79 -26.48 1.06
CA LEU A 384 15.56 -25.70 1.03
C LEU A 384 15.53 -24.67 2.17
N ASP A 385 15.15 -23.44 1.85
CA ASP A 385 14.91 -22.40 2.85
C ASP A 385 13.85 -22.89 3.86
N PRO A 386 14.12 -22.83 5.18
CA PRO A 386 13.14 -23.22 6.20
C PRO A 386 11.78 -22.54 6.05
N ALA A 387 11.73 -21.31 5.53
CA ALA A 387 10.49 -20.58 5.30
C ALA A 387 9.69 -21.11 4.09
N ALA A 388 10.36 -21.76 3.13
CA ALA A 388 9.73 -22.38 1.97
C ALA A 388 9.34 -23.85 2.20
N ALA A 389 9.98 -24.52 3.17
CA ALA A 389 9.76 -25.93 3.51
C ALA A 389 8.27 -26.33 3.72
N PRO A 390 7.42 -25.52 4.38
CA PRO A 390 6.00 -25.85 4.54
C PRO A 390 5.21 -25.93 3.23
N PHE A 391 5.72 -25.34 2.15
CA PHE A 391 5.06 -25.29 0.84
C PHE A 391 5.65 -26.25 -0.19
N ALA A 392 6.66 -27.02 0.20
CA ALA A 392 7.28 -28.03 -0.65
C ALA A 392 6.30 -29.17 -0.94
N ARG A 393 6.08 -29.46 -2.23
CA ARG A 393 5.19 -30.54 -2.64
C ARG A 393 5.78 -31.91 -2.33
N ASP A 394 4.92 -32.83 -1.91
CA ASP A 394 5.28 -34.23 -1.84
C ASP A 394 5.39 -34.81 -3.27
N PRO A 395 6.49 -35.48 -3.65
CA PRO A 395 6.64 -36.08 -4.98
C PRO A 395 5.49 -37.02 -5.38
N ASP A 396 4.84 -37.67 -4.42
CA ASP A 396 3.68 -38.53 -4.69
C ASP A 396 2.43 -37.72 -5.08
N GLU A 397 2.39 -36.44 -4.73
CA GLU A 397 1.27 -35.52 -4.99
C GLU A 397 1.57 -34.49 -6.11
N THR A 398 2.67 -34.64 -6.85
CA THR A 398 3.03 -33.75 -7.96
C THR A 398 2.58 -34.27 -9.33
N GLU A 399 1.79 -35.36 -9.35
CA GLU A 399 1.25 -36.00 -10.56
C GLU A 399 2.35 -36.36 -11.60
N GLY A 400 3.58 -36.58 -11.14
CA GLY A 400 4.74 -36.90 -11.99
C GLY A 400 5.65 -35.71 -12.33
N LEU A 401 5.39 -34.50 -11.81
CA LEU A 401 6.38 -33.41 -11.85
C LEU A 401 7.51 -33.71 -10.87
N LYS A 402 8.75 -33.48 -11.31
CA LYS A 402 9.94 -33.69 -10.49
C LYS A 402 10.39 -32.39 -9.84
N GLU A 403 11.25 -32.54 -8.83
CA GLU A 403 12.06 -31.46 -8.30
C GLU A 403 12.73 -30.66 -9.43
N GLY A 404 12.61 -29.34 -9.39
CA GLY A 404 13.17 -28.45 -10.40
C GLY A 404 12.45 -28.43 -11.75
N ALA A 405 11.23 -28.98 -11.85
CA ALA A 405 10.42 -28.85 -13.06
C ALA A 405 10.22 -27.37 -13.44
N SER A 406 10.31 -27.08 -14.74
CA SER A 406 10.21 -25.71 -15.26
C SER A 406 8.79 -25.15 -15.15
N LEU A 407 8.66 -23.82 -15.17
CA LEU A 407 7.36 -23.14 -15.08
C LEU A 407 6.35 -23.64 -16.13
N VAL A 408 6.78 -23.80 -17.38
CA VAL A 408 5.90 -24.26 -18.46
C VAL A 408 5.46 -25.72 -18.26
N GLU A 409 6.32 -26.60 -17.74
CA GLU A 409 5.97 -27.98 -17.43
C GLU A 409 4.93 -28.04 -16.30
N VAL A 410 5.14 -27.26 -15.24
CA VAL A 410 4.19 -27.17 -14.12
C VAL A 410 2.84 -26.65 -14.60
N VAL A 411 2.81 -25.56 -15.38
CA VAL A 411 1.55 -24.97 -15.86
C VAL A 411 0.79 -25.94 -16.77
N ARG A 412 1.46 -26.60 -17.72
CA ARG A 412 0.82 -27.58 -18.62
C ARG A 412 0.25 -28.77 -17.86
N LYS A 413 0.97 -29.24 -16.83
CA LYS A 413 0.57 -30.42 -16.08
C LYS A 413 -0.53 -30.12 -15.06
N VAL A 414 -0.34 -29.08 -14.25
CA VAL A 414 -1.28 -28.68 -13.18
C VAL A 414 -2.55 -28.07 -13.77
N LYS A 415 -2.44 -27.38 -14.91
CA LYS A 415 -3.53 -26.57 -15.51
C LYS A 415 -4.15 -25.63 -14.47
N PRO A 416 -3.39 -24.68 -13.91
CA PRO A 416 -3.81 -23.93 -12.74
C PRO A 416 -5.03 -23.04 -13.03
N ASP A 417 -5.85 -22.82 -11.99
CA ASP A 417 -6.91 -21.80 -12.02
C ASP A 417 -6.30 -20.40 -11.85
N VAL A 418 -5.17 -20.29 -11.16
CA VAL A 418 -4.45 -19.03 -10.89
C VAL A 418 -2.95 -19.21 -11.09
N LEU A 419 -2.33 -18.33 -11.88
CA LEU A 419 -0.88 -18.16 -11.99
C LEU A 419 -0.48 -16.82 -11.37
N LEU A 420 0.36 -16.88 -10.34
CA LEU A 420 0.75 -15.73 -9.52
C LEU A 420 2.26 -15.49 -9.59
N GLY A 421 2.66 -14.31 -10.08
CA GLY A 421 4.04 -13.88 -10.25
C GLY A 421 4.46 -12.91 -9.15
N LEU A 422 5.48 -13.30 -8.37
CA LEU A 422 6.08 -12.56 -7.26
C LEU A 422 7.61 -12.73 -7.27
N SER A 423 8.19 -12.83 -8.46
CA SER A 423 9.59 -13.21 -8.66
C SER A 423 10.56 -12.02 -8.64
N GLY A 424 10.06 -10.82 -8.92
CA GLY A 424 10.87 -9.63 -9.18
C GLY A 424 11.54 -9.62 -10.57
N VAL A 425 11.27 -10.61 -11.42
CA VAL A 425 11.92 -10.77 -12.73
C VAL A 425 10.91 -10.58 -13.86
N GLY A 426 11.19 -9.60 -14.72
CA GLY A 426 10.32 -9.28 -15.86
C GLY A 426 10.33 -10.35 -16.95
N GLY A 427 9.16 -10.60 -17.55
CA GLY A 427 9.03 -11.46 -18.74
C GLY A 427 9.08 -12.97 -18.50
N VAL A 428 9.03 -13.43 -17.23
CA VAL A 428 9.04 -14.88 -16.92
C VAL A 428 7.74 -15.59 -17.33
N PHE A 429 6.63 -14.87 -17.50
CA PHE A 429 5.40 -15.42 -18.09
C PHE A 429 5.49 -15.28 -19.61
N THR A 430 6.33 -16.14 -20.20
CA THR A 430 6.60 -16.18 -21.65
C THR A 430 5.35 -16.54 -22.45
N GLU A 431 5.39 -16.32 -23.77
CA GLU A 431 4.32 -16.74 -24.68
C GLU A 431 3.95 -18.23 -24.49
N GLU A 432 4.93 -19.10 -24.28
CA GLU A 432 4.71 -20.53 -24.06
C GLU A 432 3.94 -20.82 -22.77
N VAL A 433 4.27 -20.11 -21.68
CA VAL A 433 3.57 -20.21 -20.39
C VAL A 433 2.15 -19.68 -20.52
N LEU A 434 1.95 -18.54 -21.18
CA LEU A 434 0.63 -17.94 -21.38
C LEU A 434 -0.26 -18.80 -22.28
N ARG A 435 0.30 -19.43 -23.31
CA ARG A 435 -0.41 -20.42 -24.13
C ARG A 435 -0.77 -21.67 -23.32
N ALA A 436 0.11 -22.13 -22.44
CA ALA A 436 -0.22 -23.22 -21.52
C ALA A 436 -1.35 -22.84 -20.53
N MET A 437 -1.40 -21.58 -20.07
CA MET A 437 -2.51 -21.09 -19.24
C MET A 437 -3.86 -21.12 -19.96
N ARG A 438 -3.89 -20.95 -21.29
CA ARG A 438 -5.12 -21.07 -22.10
C ARG A 438 -5.73 -22.47 -22.02
N GLU A 439 -4.92 -23.49 -21.75
CA GLU A 439 -5.34 -24.89 -21.65
C GLU A 439 -5.90 -25.26 -20.26
N SER A 440 -6.03 -24.27 -19.36
CA SER A 440 -6.64 -24.43 -18.05
C SER A 440 -8.09 -24.93 -18.17
N ASP A 441 -8.49 -25.84 -17.28
CA ASP A 441 -9.88 -26.30 -17.19
C ASP A 441 -10.79 -25.26 -16.48
N CYS A 442 -10.19 -24.18 -15.98
CA CYS A 442 -10.90 -23.06 -15.40
C CYS A 442 -11.56 -22.20 -16.50
N PRO A 443 -12.85 -21.86 -16.40
CA PRO A 443 -13.51 -21.04 -17.42
C PRO A 443 -12.95 -19.61 -17.50
N ARG A 444 -12.38 -19.11 -16.40
CA ARG A 444 -11.77 -17.77 -16.30
C ARG A 444 -10.51 -17.85 -15.45
N PRO A 445 -9.39 -18.35 -16.01
CA PRO A 445 -8.15 -18.46 -15.27
C PRO A 445 -7.63 -17.06 -14.94
N ALA A 446 -6.98 -16.92 -13.80
CA ALA A 446 -6.42 -15.67 -13.34
C ALA A 446 -4.89 -15.64 -13.55
N ILE A 447 -4.37 -14.51 -14.02
CA ILE A 447 -2.93 -14.25 -14.18
C ILE A 447 -2.59 -12.97 -13.43
N PHE A 448 -1.81 -13.10 -12.37
CA PHE A 448 -1.41 -11.98 -11.51
C PHE A 448 0.09 -11.73 -11.69
N ALA A 449 0.48 -10.66 -12.38
CA ALA A 449 1.88 -10.24 -12.60
C ALA A 449 2.26 -9.13 -11.61
N MET A 450 2.55 -9.51 -10.36
CA MET A 450 2.59 -8.57 -9.23
C MET A 450 3.96 -7.93 -8.97
N SER A 451 5.00 -8.29 -9.72
CA SER A 451 6.32 -7.70 -9.55
C SER A 451 6.37 -6.22 -9.96
N ASN A 452 7.13 -5.43 -9.18
CA ASN A 452 7.32 -4.00 -9.38
C ASN A 452 8.79 -3.65 -9.63
N PRO A 453 9.11 -2.58 -10.38
CA PRO A 453 8.20 -1.71 -11.15
C PRO A 453 7.73 -2.38 -12.46
N THR A 454 7.06 -1.64 -13.35
CA THR A 454 6.52 -2.13 -14.64
C THR A 454 7.50 -2.96 -15.47
N SER A 455 8.81 -2.62 -15.45
CA SER A 455 9.86 -3.38 -16.15
C SER A 455 10.09 -4.78 -15.60
N ASN A 456 9.67 -5.04 -14.37
CA ASN A 456 9.84 -6.30 -13.66
C ASN A 456 8.55 -7.12 -13.64
N ALA A 457 7.45 -6.63 -14.24
CA ALA A 457 6.21 -7.39 -14.34
C ALA A 457 6.43 -8.68 -15.14
N GLU A 458 5.88 -9.79 -14.65
CA GLU A 458 6.10 -11.12 -15.23
C GLU A 458 5.62 -11.23 -16.69
N CYS A 459 4.57 -10.49 -17.05
CA CYS A 459 4.17 -10.24 -18.43
C CYS A 459 3.44 -8.90 -18.55
N THR A 460 3.22 -8.45 -19.79
CA THR A 460 2.33 -7.32 -20.07
C THR A 460 0.87 -7.81 -20.15
N PRO A 461 -0.12 -6.95 -19.83
CA PRO A 461 -1.53 -7.30 -20.02
C PRO A 461 -1.85 -7.59 -21.49
N ALA A 462 -1.21 -6.91 -22.44
CA ALA A 462 -1.40 -7.13 -23.86
C ALA A 462 -1.03 -8.57 -24.25
N ASP A 463 0.13 -9.05 -23.79
CA ASP A 463 0.57 -10.43 -24.02
C ASP A 463 -0.34 -11.43 -23.31
N ALA A 464 -0.74 -11.14 -22.07
CA ALA A 464 -1.64 -12.01 -21.31
C ALA A 464 -2.98 -12.23 -22.04
N PHE A 465 -3.68 -11.16 -22.43
CA PHE A 465 -4.95 -11.28 -23.16
C PHE A 465 -4.77 -11.91 -24.55
N LYS A 466 -3.67 -11.61 -25.24
CA LYS A 466 -3.37 -12.17 -26.57
C LYS A 466 -3.11 -13.68 -26.52
N TYR A 467 -2.32 -14.15 -25.55
CA TYR A 467 -1.82 -15.53 -25.52
C TYR A 467 -2.56 -16.44 -24.56
N ALA A 468 -3.02 -15.96 -23.40
CA ALA A 468 -3.85 -16.76 -22.48
C ALA A 468 -5.35 -16.69 -22.80
N GLY A 469 -5.81 -15.64 -23.50
CA GLY A 469 -7.17 -15.53 -24.04
C GLY A 469 -7.98 -14.36 -23.48
N GLU A 470 -9.13 -14.09 -24.08
CA GLU A 470 -9.96 -12.92 -23.74
C GLU A 470 -10.75 -13.05 -22.44
N HIS A 471 -10.97 -14.28 -21.94
CA HIS A 471 -11.81 -14.53 -20.75
C HIS A 471 -11.04 -14.51 -19.43
N ILE A 472 -9.72 -14.35 -19.48
CA ILE A 472 -8.87 -14.35 -18.30
C ILE A 472 -9.23 -13.19 -17.35
N VAL A 473 -8.82 -13.34 -16.10
CA VAL A 473 -8.75 -12.22 -15.17
C VAL A 473 -7.29 -11.82 -15.02
N PHE A 474 -6.97 -10.56 -15.26
CA PHE A 474 -5.61 -10.06 -15.17
C PHE A 474 -5.46 -9.04 -14.05
N ALA A 475 -4.41 -9.20 -13.24
CA ALA A 475 -3.99 -8.22 -12.26
C ALA A 475 -2.48 -8.01 -12.31
N SER A 476 -2.02 -6.83 -11.90
CA SER A 476 -0.61 -6.47 -11.86
C SER A 476 -0.29 -5.61 -10.65
N GLY A 477 0.97 -5.61 -10.20
CA GLY A 477 1.40 -4.75 -9.08
C GLY A 477 1.56 -3.29 -9.52
N SER A 478 2.15 -3.12 -10.71
CA SER A 478 2.38 -1.82 -11.34
C SER A 478 1.20 -1.37 -12.20
N PRO A 479 0.98 -0.06 -12.39
CA PRO A 479 -0.13 0.43 -13.19
C PRO A 479 0.08 0.13 -14.69
N PHE A 480 -0.98 -0.34 -15.34
CA PHE A 480 -1.08 -0.51 -16.79
C PHE A 480 -2.45 -0.03 -17.27
N GLN A 481 -2.55 0.30 -18.56
CA GLN A 481 -3.82 0.63 -19.20
C GLN A 481 -4.62 -0.64 -19.51
N ASN A 482 -5.95 -0.51 -19.50
CA ASN A 482 -6.84 -1.55 -20.00
C ASN A 482 -6.55 -1.87 -21.47
N VAL A 483 -6.79 -3.12 -21.88
CA VAL A 483 -6.52 -3.59 -23.24
C VAL A 483 -7.82 -3.61 -24.04
N VAL A 484 -7.83 -3.03 -25.23
CA VAL A 484 -8.94 -3.21 -26.18
C VAL A 484 -8.70 -4.54 -26.90
N LEU A 485 -9.63 -5.47 -26.73
CA LEU A 485 -9.56 -6.82 -27.29
C LEU A 485 -9.99 -6.83 -28.76
N GLU A 486 -9.65 -7.88 -29.50
CA GLU A 486 -9.98 -8.03 -30.93
C GLU A 486 -11.50 -8.01 -31.18
N ASN A 487 -12.30 -8.48 -30.22
CA ASN A 487 -13.77 -8.46 -30.26
C ASN A 487 -14.39 -7.08 -29.93
N GLY A 488 -13.57 -6.06 -29.64
CA GLY A 488 -13.99 -4.71 -29.25
C GLY A 488 -14.35 -4.54 -27.78
N HIS A 489 -14.34 -5.60 -26.96
CA HIS A 489 -14.49 -5.51 -25.52
C HIS A 489 -13.21 -5.03 -24.83
N VAL A 490 -13.34 -4.61 -23.57
CA VAL A 490 -12.23 -4.15 -22.75
C VAL A 490 -11.77 -5.27 -21.83
N GLY A 491 -10.50 -5.68 -21.99
CA GLY A 491 -9.77 -6.47 -21.02
C GLY A 491 -9.34 -5.58 -19.86
N HIS A 492 -10.05 -5.68 -18.74
CA HIS A 492 -9.76 -4.88 -17.55
C HIS A 492 -8.44 -5.31 -16.91
N VAL A 493 -7.58 -4.33 -16.62
CA VAL A 493 -6.30 -4.53 -15.95
C VAL A 493 -6.42 -4.04 -14.52
N ASN A 494 -6.37 -4.99 -13.59
CA ASN A 494 -6.47 -4.69 -12.18
C ASN A 494 -5.11 -4.33 -11.59
N GLN A 495 -5.11 -3.43 -10.60
CA GLN A 495 -3.91 -3.12 -9.84
C GLN A 495 -3.97 -3.74 -8.44
N ALA A 496 -3.23 -4.82 -8.23
CA ALA A 496 -3.07 -5.48 -6.93
C ALA A 496 -2.00 -4.76 -6.10
N ASN A 497 -2.28 -3.52 -5.70
CA ASN A 497 -1.36 -2.68 -4.94
C ASN A 497 -1.66 -2.70 -3.44
N ASN A 498 -0.64 -2.84 -2.61
CA ASN A 498 -0.76 -2.86 -1.15
C ASN A 498 -1.46 -1.60 -0.58
N MET A 499 -1.50 -0.48 -1.33
CA MET A 499 -2.20 0.75 -0.91
C MET A 499 -3.68 0.57 -0.56
N TYR A 500 -4.33 -0.51 -1.01
CA TYR A 500 -5.70 -0.82 -0.61
C TYR A 500 -5.81 -1.41 0.80
N LEU A 501 -4.70 -1.91 1.37
CA LEU A 501 -4.68 -2.66 2.62
C LEU A 501 -3.95 -1.93 3.74
N PHE A 502 -2.68 -1.52 3.53
CA PHE A 502 -1.87 -0.97 4.61
C PHE A 502 -2.48 0.28 5.28
N PRO A 503 -3.16 1.20 4.55
CA PRO A 503 -3.82 2.34 5.19
C PRO A 503 -4.90 1.88 6.16
N GLY A 504 -5.70 0.90 5.75
CA GLY A 504 -6.79 0.34 6.55
C GLY A 504 -6.29 -0.49 7.74
N ILE A 505 -5.24 -1.30 7.54
CA ILE A 505 -4.59 -2.05 8.62
C ILE A 505 -4.07 -1.10 9.69
N GLY A 506 -3.30 -0.09 9.28
CA GLY A 506 -2.71 0.86 10.22
C GLY A 506 -3.76 1.70 10.94
N LEU A 507 -4.78 2.20 10.23
CA LEU A 507 -5.86 2.97 10.83
C LEU A 507 -6.71 2.13 11.78
N GLY A 508 -7.07 0.91 11.38
CA GLY A 508 -7.87 0.00 12.21
C GLY A 508 -7.14 -0.41 13.49
N ALA A 509 -5.83 -0.69 13.40
CA ALA A 509 -4.98 -0.96 14.57
C ALA A 509 -4.89 0.28 15.49
N LEU A 510 -4.70 1.47 14.92
CA LEU A 510 -4.63 2.73 15.65
C LEU A 510 -5.94 3.04 16.41
N VAL A 511 -7.07 3.07 15.70
CA VAL A 511 -8.37 3.48 16.28
C VAL A 511 -9.01 2.43 17.17
N SER A 512 -8.54 1.17 17.11
CA SER A 512 -8.90 0.15 18.11
C SER A 512 -8.02 0.21 19.36
N GLY A 513 -6.87 0.90 19.30
CA GLY A 513 -5.83 0.80 20.31
C GLY A 513 -5.30 -0.62 20.43
N ALA A 514 -5.14 -1.34 19.31
CA ALA A 514 -4.70 -2.72 19.33
C ALA A 514 -3.29 -2.85 19.93
N ARG A 515 -3.11 -3.79 20.87
CA ARG A 515 -1.78 -4.08 21.47
C ARG A 515 -0.78 -4.60 20.44
N TYR A 516 -1.24 -5.45 19.52
CA TYR A 516 -0.47 -5.95 18.40
C TYR A 516 -1.38 -6.43 17.27
N ILE A 517 -0.82 -6.56 16.06
CA ILE A 517 -1.56 -6.95 14.84
C ILE A 517 -1.47 -8.47 14.65
N THR A 518 -2.63 -9.12 14.68
CA THR A 518 -2.76 -10.57 14.48
C THR A 518 -2.97 -10.94 13.01
N ASP A 519 -2.72 -12.21 12.66
CA ASP A 519 -2.99 -12.70 11.31
C ASP A 519 -4.50 -12.67 10.98
N GLU A 520 -5.36 -12.83 11.97
CA GLU A 520 -6.82 -12.74 11.83
C GLU A 520 -7.25 -11.32 11.42
N MET A 521 -6.64 -10.28 11.97
CA MET A 521 -6.89 -8.88 11.57
C MET A 521 -6.49 -8.64 10.11
N LEU A 522 -5.34 -9.17 9.69
CA LEU A 522 -4.85 -9.07 8.31
C LEU A 522 -5.77 -9.82 7.33
N HIS A 523 -6.25 -10.98 7.75
CA HIS A 523 -7.23 -11.75 7.01
C HIS A 523 -8.55 -10.98 6.87
N ALA A 524 -9.07 -10.41 7.97
CA ALA A 524 -10.28 -9.61 7.96
C ALA A 524 -10.14 -8.38 7.03
N ALA A 525 -8.95 -7.76 6.98
CA ALA A 525 -8.64 -6.70 6.04
C ALA A 525 -8.75 -7.16 4.57
N ALA A 526 -8.15 -8.32 4.24
CA ALA A 526 -8.20 -8.90 2.90
C ALA A 526 -9.62 -9.31 2.47
N GLU A 527 -10.37 -9.97 3.36
CA GLU A 527 -11.78 -10.34 3.11
C GLU A 527 -12.66 -9.10 2.92
N SER A 528 -12.40 -8.03 3.69
CA SER A 528 -13.12 -6.76 3.55
C SER A 528 -12.87 -6.13 2.19
N LEU A 529 -11.62 -6.09 1.72
CA LEU A 529 -11.29 -5.59 0.39
C LEU A 529 -11.97 -6.43 -0.71
N ALA A 530 -11.88 -7.76 -0.62
CA ALA A 530 -12.52 -8.65 -1.59
C ALA A 530 -14.04 -8.48 -1.64
N SER A 531 -14.66 -8.25 -0.48
CA SER A 531 -16.11 -8.10 -0.34
C SER A 531 -16.63 -6.72 -0.78
N TYR A 532 -15.74 -5.74 -0.94
CA TYR A 532 -16.11 -4.40 -1.39
C TYR A 532 -16.61 -4.40 -2.85
N MET A 533 -16.07 -5.31 -3.68
CA MET A 533 -16.45 -5.43 -5.09
C MET A 533 -17.78 -6.16 -5.26
N THR A 534 -18.63 -5.65 -6.15
CA THR A 534 -19.89 -6.30 -6.51
C THR A 534 -19.67 -7.50 -7.43
N ASP A 535 -20.61 -8.45 -7.44
CA ASP A 535 -20.55 -9.60 -8.35
C ASP A 535 -20.68 -9.19 -9.84
N GLU A 536 -21.23 -8.00 -10.13
CA GLU A 536 -21.29 -7.47 -11.50
C GLU A 536 -19.90 -7.02 -11.97
N GLU A 537 -19.19 -6.23 -11.16
CA GLU A 537 -17.83 -5.77 -11.45
C GLU A 537 -16.85 -6.94 -11.53
N ILE A 538 -16.94 -7.90 -10.60
CA ILE A 538 -16.08 -9.08 -10.66
C ILE A 538 -16.34 -9.90 -11.93
N ARG A 539 -17.60 -10.05 -12.35
CA ARG A 539 -17.93 -10.74 -13.61
C ARG A 539 -17.51 -9.95 -14.84
N SER A 540 -17.36 -8.63 -14.79
CA SER A 540 -16.72 -7.88 -15.88
C SER A 540 -15.18 -8.01 -15.87
N GLY A 541 -14.59 -8.63 -14.84
CA GLY A 541 -13.15 -8.82 -14.71
C GLY A 541 -12.46 -7.75 -13.86
N VAL A 542 -13.22 -6.96 -13.09
CA VAL A 542 -12.70 -5.95 -12.16
C VAL A 542 -12.69 -6.54 -10.74
N LEU A 543 -11.49 -6.83 -10.23
CA LEU A 543 -11.26 -7.43 -8.91
C LEU A 543 -10.94 -6.43 -7.81
N TYR A 544 -10.48 -5.23 -8.18
CA TYR A 544 -10.12 -4.19 -7.22
C TYR A 544 -10.89 -2.90 -7.51
N PRO A 545 -11.26 -2.16 -6.47
CA PRO A 545 -12.03 -0.93 -6.64
C PRO A 545 -11.15 0.20 -7.18
N SER A 546 -11.78 1.26 -7.71
CA SER A 546 -11.03 2.44 -8.14
C SER A 546 -10.36 3.15 -6.96
N ILE A 547 -9.14 3.63 -7.18
CA ILE A 547 -8.39 4.43 -6.20
C ILE A 547 -9.09 5.76 -5.88
N SER A 548 -10.00 6.26 -6.73
CA SER A 548 -10.81 7.44 -6.38
C SER A 548 -11.71 7.23 -5.16
N SER A 549 -12.00 5.99 -4.77
CA SER A 549 -12.75 5.66 -3.54
C SER A 549 -11.85 5.18 -2.41
N ILE A 550 -10.53 5.47 -2.45
CA ILE A 550 -9.54 4.87 -1.53
C ILE A 550 -9.84 5.16 -0.06
N ARG A 551 -10.42 6.33 0.26
CA ARG A 551 -10.75 6.69 1.65
C ARG A 551 -11.92 5.87 2.17
N GLU A 552 -12.94 5.66 1.36
CA GLU A 552 -14.10 4.82 1.69
C GLU A 552 -13.68 3.36 1.87
N ILE A 553 -12.86 2.84 0.96
CA ILE A 553 -12.31 1.47 1.05
C ILE A 553 -11.47 1.33 2.32
N THR A 554 -10.60 2.31 2.59
CA THR A 554 -9.76 2.32 3.78
C THR A 554 -10.59 2.30 5.07
N ALA A 555 -11.71 3.03 5.11
CA ALA A 555 -12.61 3.02 6.26
C ALA A 555 -13.26 1.65 6.50
N GLU A 556 -13.71 0.96 5.43
CA GLU A 556 -14.26 -0.39 5.52
C GLU A 556 -13.21 -1.41 6.00
N VAL A 557 -12.00 -1.36 5.44
CA VAL A 557 -10.89 -2.23 5.83
C VAL A 557 -10.48 -1.99 7.29
N ALA A 558 -10.34 -0.72 7.70
CA ALA A 558 -10.01 -0.36 9.08
C ALA A 558 -11.10 -0.79 10.07
N ALA A 559 -12.38 -0.69 9.69
CA ALA A 559 -13.49 -1.17 10.51
C ALA A 559 -13.49 -2.70 10.65
N ALA A 560 -13.08 -3.43 9.61
CA ALA A 560 -12.90 -4.89 9.71
C ALA A 560 -11.77 -5.25 10.68
N VAL A 561 -10.62 -4.57 10.58
CA VAL A 561 -9.48 -4.75 11.48
C VAL A 561 -9.84 -4.41 12.93
N LEU A 562 -10.53 -3.30 13.16
CA LEU A 562 -10.98 -2.88 14.49
C LEU A 562 -11.92 -3.91 15.13
N ARG A 563 -12.88 -4.43 14.37
CA ARG A 563 -13.82 -5.43 14.88
C ARG A 563 -13.10 -6.73 15.23
N GLU A 564 -12.14 -7.15 14.42
CA GLU A 564 -11.34 -8.33 14.72
C GLU A 564 -10.44 -8.12 15.96
N ALA A 565 -9.82 -6.95 16.09
CA ALA A 565 -9.06 -6.58 17.29
C ALA A 565 -9.93 -6.60 18.56
N THR A 566 -11.18 -6.17 18.43
CA THR A 566 -12.16 -6.17 19.52
C THR A 566 -12.60 -7.60 19.87
N ALA A 567 -12.91 -8.42 18.87
CA ALA A 567 -13.28 -9.83 19.05
C ALA A 567 -12.16 -10.65 19.70
N ALA A 568 -10.90 -10.36 19.35
CA ALA A 568 -9.71 -10.98 19.94
C ALA A 568 -9.37 -10.46 21.36
N GLY A 569 -10.09 -9.48 21.89
CA GLY A 569 -9.77 -8.86 23.20
C GLY A 569 -8.46 -8.07 23.21
N LEU A 570 -8.01 -7.61 22.04
CA LEU A 570 -6.76 -6.86 21.85
C LEU A 570 -6.96 -5.35 21.78
N ALA A 571 -8.19 -4.88 21.58
CA ALA A 571 -8.54 -3.47 21.53
C ALA A 571 -8.53 -2.82 22.93
N GLU A 572 -7.88 -1.66 23.04
CA GLU A 572 -7.84 -0.83 24.27
C GLU A 572 -8.64 0.47 24.15
N GLY A 573 -9.16 0.79 22.97
CA GLY A 573 -9.83 2.05 22.69
C GLY A 573 -8.89 3.17 22.22
N TYR A 574 -9.48 4.23 21.69
CA TYR A 574 -8.77 5.38 21.14
C TYR A 574 -9.55 6.68 21.40
N GLY A 575 -8.82 7.70 21.87
CA GLY A 575 -9.40 8.98 22.26
C GLY A 575 -10.35 8.83 23.46
N ASP A 576 -11.60 9.24 23.27
CA ASP A 576 -12.69 9.17 24.25
C ASP A 576 -13.43 7.83 24.24
N VAL A 577 -13.22 6.98 23.24
CA VAL A 577 -13.94 5.71 23.07
C VAL A 577 -13.14 4.54 23.66
N GLY A 578 -13.70 3.91 24.68
CA GLY A 578 -13.12 2.74 25.36
C GLY A 578 -13.47 1.39 24.73
N PRO A 579 -12.87 0.28 25.21
CA PRO A 579 -13.03 -1.04 24.60
C PRO A 579 -14.46 -1.60 24.70
N LYS A 580 -15.21 -1.23 25.76
CA LYS A 580 -16.62 -1.63 25.92
C LYS A 580 -17.50 -1.04 24.83
N GLU A 581 -17.31 0.23 24.51
CA GLU A 581 -18.05 0.90 23.45
C GLU A 581 -17.73 0.28 22.09
N LEU A 582 -16.44 0.05 21.79
CA LEU A 582 -16.02 -0.64 20.57
C LEU A 582 -16.71 -2.01 20.41
N SER A 583 -16.80 -2.79 21.49
CA SER A 583 -17.44 -4.12 21.47
C SER A 583 -18.95 -4.09 21.22
N SER A 584 -19.60 -2.95 21.45
CA SER A 584 -21.02 -2.77 21.23
C SER A 584 -21.37 -2.24 19.83
N MET A 585 -20.38 -1.79 19.05
CA MET A 585 -20.61 -1.23 17.73
C MET A 585 -21.04 -2.30 16.71
N SER A 586 -22.10 -2.01 15.98
CA SER A 586 -22.45 -2.73 14.75
C SER A 586 -21.39 -2.48 13.65
N LYS A 587 -21.48 -3.25 12.55
CA LYS A 587 -20.61 -3.04 11.38
C LYS A 587 -20.70 -1.59 10.86
N ALA A 588 -21.91 -1.05 10.71
CA ALA A 588 -22.10 0.31 10.20
C ALA A 588 -21.53 1.37 11.17
N GLU A 589 -21.75 1.20 12.48
CA GLU A 589 -21.21 2.11 13.49
C GLU A 589 -19.68 2.06 13.54
N SER A 590 -19.07 0.89 13.35
CA SER A 590 -17.60 0.78 13.30
C SER A 590 -17.00 1.54 12.13
N VAL A 591 -17.64 1.55 10.95
CA VAL A 591 -17.21 2.33 9.79
C VAL A 591 -17.36 3.82 10.05
N GLU A 592 -18.48 4.25 10.65
CA GLU A 592 -18.69 5.65 10.98
C GLU A 592 -17.72 6.16 12.06
N TYR A 593 -17.43 5.32 13.06
CA TYR A 593 -16.42 5.61 14.08
C TYR A 593 -15.05 5.81 13.44
N VAL A 594 -14.65 4.94 12.53
CA VAL A 594 -13.39 5.09 11.78
C VAL A 594 -13.39 6.41 11.00
N LYS A 595 -14.44 6.69 10.21
CA LYS A 595 -14.55 7.91 9.39
C LYS A 595 -14.46 9.18 10.22
N ARG A 596 -15.08 9.20 11.41
CA ARG A 596 -15.01 10.33 12.35
C ARG A 596 -13.59 10.60 12.85
N ASN A 597 -12.74 9.58 12.92
CA ASN A 597 -11.34 9.70 13.33
C ASN A 597 -10.38 10.00 12.15
N MET A 598 -10.86 10.02 10.91
CA MET A 598 -10.05 10.38 9.75
C MET A 598 -9.85 11.91 9.69
N TRP A 599 -8.60 12.34 9.61
CA TRP A 599 -8.20 13.72 9.34
C TRP A 599 -8.56 14.13 7.91
N PHE A 600 -8.94 15.39 7.74
CA PHE A 600 -9.23 16.02 6.46
C PHE A 600 -8.39 17.30 6.29
N PRO A 601 -7.92 17.60 5.06
CA PRO A 601 -7.08 18.76 4.77
C PRO A 601 -7.90 20.05 4.74
N ILE A 602 -8.17 20.60 5.92
CA ILE A 602 -8.85 21.88 6.11
C ILE A 602 -8.01 22.79 7.00
N TYR A 603 -7.96 24.08 6.66
CA TYR A 603 -7.23 25.04 7.50
C TYR A 603 -7.91 25.22 8.85
N SER A 604 -7.22 24.79 9.91
CA SER A 604 -7.65 25.01 11.28
C SER A 604 -7.32 26.44 11.72
N PRO A 605 -8.19 27.15 12.47
CA PRO A 605 -7.85 28.44 13.05
C PRO A 605 -6.59 28.34 13.92
N LEU A 606 -5.65 29.26 13.78
CA LEU A 606 -4.41 29.25 14.57
C LEU A 606 -4.47 30.25 15.72
N VAL A 607 -4.07 29.81 16.91
CA VAL A 607 -3.99 30.61 18.13
C VAL A 607 -2.59 30.49 18.71
N HIS A 608 -1.94 31.61 19.00
CA HIS A 608 -0.61 31.59 19.58
C HIS A 608 -0.65 31.12 21.04
N GLU A 609 0.16 30.13 21.38
CA GLU A 609 0.41 29.71 22.75
C GLU A 609 1.22 30.79 23.47
N LYS A 610 0.71 31.31 24.58
CA LYS A 610 1.30 32.46 25.28
C LYS A 610 2.46 32.07 26.17
#